data_AF-A0A949G4R8-F1
#
_entry.id   AF-A0A949G4R8-F1
#
_cell.length_a   1.000
_cell.length_b   1.000
_cell.length_c   1.000
_cell.angle_alpha   90.00
_cell.angle_beta   90.00
_cell.angle_gamma   90.00
#
_symmetry.space_group_name_H-M   'P 1'
#
loop_
_entity.id
_entity.type
_entity.pdbx_description
1 polymer ?
#
loop_
_entity_poly.entity_id
_entity_poly.type
_entity_poly.pdbx_seq_one_letter_code
_entity_poly.pdbx_strand_id
1 'polypeptide(L)'
;MNQLEMKQMNPNTLSALRRLRMRHLELLCHLSEETTVSAAATRLNLTQPAVSKMITEIESVCNAALFTRGRTGITANDKGFLLIQTACDMVQSLARSLSEIQALEDGASGLLRMGSFS
;
A
#
# COMPACT_ATOMS: atom_id res chain seq x y z
N MET A 1 9.68 -2.21 15.73
CA MET A 1 9.08 -0.90 16.02
C MET A 1 8.47 -0.98 17.42
N ASN A 2 9.00 -0.24 18.39
CA ASN A 2 8.72 -0.43 19.82
C ASN A 2 7.54 0.41 20.33
N GLN A 3 6.86 -0.01 21.40
CA GLN A 3 5.74 0.74 22.00
C GLN A 3 6.14 2.15 22.49
N LEU A 4 7.42 2.38 22.77
CA LEU A 4 7.96 3.68 23.18
C LEU A 4 8.02 4.69 22.00
N GLU A 5 8.24 4.23 20.77
CA GLU A 5 8.23 5.08 19.57
C GLU A 5 6.81 5.56 19.22
N MET A 6 5.80 4.71 19.45
CA MET A 6 4.41 5.06 19.18
C MET A 6 3.88 6.20 20.07
N LYS A 7 4.46 6.38 21.27
CA LYS A 7 4.03 7.38 22.26
C LYS A 7 4.59 8.80 21.99
N GLN A 8 5.65 8.91 21.18
CA GLN A 8 6.21 10.20 20.73
C GLN A 8 5.70 10.63 19.34
N MET A 9 4.88 9.80 18.70
CA MET A 9 4.34 10.07 17.40
C MET A 9 3.36 11.24 17.48
N ASN A 10 3.47 12.20 16.56
CA ASN A 10 2.54 13.32 16.47
C ASN A 10 1.09 12.76 16.51
N PRO A 11 0.19 13.27 17.38
CA PRO A 11 -1.18 12.77 17.47
C PRO A 11 -1.92 12.79 16.11
N ASN A 12 -1.49 13.63 15.17
CA ASN A 12 -1.99 13.66 13.80
C ASN A 12 -1.51 12.46 12.94
N THR A 13 -0.41 11.82 13.29
CA THR A 13 0.13 10.67 12.53
C THR A 13 -0.69 9.41 12.79
N LEU A 14 -1.09 9.12 14.03
CA LEU A 14 -1.96 7.97 14.34
C LEU A 14 -3.34 8.10 13.69
N SER A 15 -3.91 9.32 13.66
CA SER A 15 -5.17 9.57 12.97
C SER A 15 -5.02 9.48 11.46
N ALA A 16 -3.90 9.94 10.89
CA ALA A 16 -3.58 9.78 9.48
C ALA A 16 -3.47 8.30 9.08
N LEU A 17 -2.73 7.49 9.85
CA LEU A 17 -2.59 6.05 9.62
C LEU A 17 -3.95 5.33 9.63
N ARG A 18 -4.88 5.73 10.49
CA ARG A 18 -6.24 5.16 10.53
C ARG A 18 -7.12 5.53 9.33
N ARG A 19 -6.81 6.64 8.65
CA ARG A 19 -7.55 7.11 7.47
C ARG A 19 -6.98 6.55 6.16
N LEU A 20 -5.69 6.20 6.15
CA LEU A 20 -5.08 5.42 5.07
C LEU A 20 -5.59 3.97 5.12
N ARG A 21 -6.13 3.48 4.00
CA ARG A 21 -6.67 2.12 3.86
C ARG A 21 -5.86 1.36 2.82
N MET A 22 -5.92 0.02 2.84
CA MET A 22 -5.16 -0.83 1.90
C MET A 22 -5.32 -0.41 0.43
N ARG A 23 -6.55 -0.12 -0.03
CA ARG A 23 -6.80 0.41 -1.37
C ARG A 23 -6.00 1.67 -1.75
N HIS A 24 -5.67 2.52 -0.77
CA HIS A 24 -4.86 3.71 -0.98
C HIS A 24 -3.39 3.33 -1.18
N LEU A 25 -2.90 2.34 -0.44
CA LEU A 25 -1.55 1.81 -0.60
C LEU A 25 -1.41 1.09 -1.95
N GLU A 26 -2.40 0.28 -2.34
CA GLU A 26 -2.45 -0.36 -3.67
C GLU A 26 -2.43 0.67 -4.79
N LEU A 27 -3.22 1.74 -4.66
CA LEU A 27 -3.18 2.85 -5.62
C LEU A 27 -1.79 3.48 -5.71
N LEU A 28 -1.15 3.77 -4.57
CA LEU A 28 0.20 4.32 -4.56
C LEU A 28 1.21 3.37 -5.23
N CYS A 29 1.09 2.06 -5.02
CA CYS A 29 1.92 1.05 -5.69
C CYS A 29 1.72 1.09 -7.21
N HIS A 30 0.48 1.17 -7.69
CA HIS A 30 0.23 1.27 -9.13
C HIS A 30 0.72 2.59 -9.73
N LEU A 31 0.63 3.70 -8.98
CA LEU A 31 1.17 5.00 -9.42
C LEU A 31 2.72 5.03 -9.44
N SER A 32 3.39 4.05 -8.85
CA SER A 32 4.84 3.86 -9.01
C SER A 32 5.21 3.32 -10.40
N GLU A 33 4.32 2.50 -10.98
CA GLU A 33 4.53 1.81 -12.25
C GLU A 33 3.94 2.60 -13.44
N GLU A 34 2.88 3.37 -13.19
CA GLU A 34 2.03 3.98 -14.22
C GLU A 34 2.14 5.51 -14.22
N THR A 35 2.29 6.12 -15.41
CA THR A 35 2.37 7.58 -15.55
C THR A 35 1.01 8.29 -15.64
N THR A 36 -0.12 7.55 -15.61
CA THR A 36 -1.46 8.13 -15.81
C THR A 36 -2.52 7.61 -14.84
N VAL A 37 -3.43 8.51 -14.42
CA VAL A 37 -4.59 8.19 -13.56
C VAL A 37 -5.52 7.17 -14.21
N SER A 38 -5.65 7.19 -15.54
CA SER A 38 -6.53 6.28 -16.27
C SER A 38 -6.02 4.84 -16.23
N ALA A 39 -4.71 4.64 -16.39
CA ALA A 39 -4.10 3.31 -16.32
C ALA A 39 -4.26 2.71 -14.91
N ALA A 40 -4.00 3.51 -13.87
CA ALA A 40 -4.24 3.09 -12.48
C ALA A 40 -5.71 2.74 -12.21
N ALA A 41 -6.67 3.48 -12.79
CA ALA A 41 -8.10 3.20 -12.67
C ALA A 41 -8.48 1.85 -13.29
N THR A 42 -8.02 1.57 -14.52
CA THR A 42 -8.25 0.28 -15.17
C THR A 42 -7.66 -0.87 -14.35
N ARG A 43 -6.43 -0.72 -13.85
CA ARG A 43 -5.74 -1.77 -13.10
C ARG A 43 -6.39 -2.09 -11.75
N LEU A 44 -6.94 -1.07 -11.09
CA LEU A 44 -7.71 -1.23 -9.85
C LEU A 44 -9.19 -1.60 -10.07
N ASN A 45 -9.62 -1.76 -11.33
CA ASN A 45 -11.03 -1.97 -11.68
C ASN A 45 -11.95 -0.88 -11.11
N LEU A 46 -11.51 0.38 -11.20
CA LEU A 46 -12.19 1.56 -10.70
C LEU A 46 -12.42 2.58 -11.82
N THR A 47 -13.31 3.54 -11.56
CA THR A 47 -13.49 4.68 -12.45
C THR A 47 -12.44 5.76 -12.19
N GLN A 48 -12.08 6.53 -13.22
CA GLN A 48 -11.15 7.66 -13.08
C GLN A 48 -11.57 8.69 -12.01
N PRO A 49 -12.87 9.04 -11.84
CA PRO A 49 -13.30 9.89 -10.73
C PRO A 49 -13.06 9.26 -9.35
N ALA A 50 -13.23 7.94 -9.21
CA ALA A 50 -12.96 7.24 -7.96
C ALA A 50 -11.47 7.29 -7.61
N VAL A 51 -10.58 7.06 -8.59
CA VAL A 51 -9.14 7.20 -8.39
C VAL A 51 -8.75 8.63 -8.04
N SER A 52 -9.29 9.62 -8.76
CA SER A 52 -9.01 11.04 -8.47
C SER A 52 -9.43 11.41 -7.05
N LYS A 53 -10.58 10.91 -6.59
CA LYS A 53 -11.05 11.10 -5.22
C LYS A 53 -10.11 10.46 -4.20
N MET A 54 -9.64 9.24 -4.45
CA MET A 54 -8.67 8.58 -3.57
C MET A 54 -7.35 9.35 -3.48
N ILE A 55 -6.85 9.91 -4.59
CA ILE A 55 -5.66 10.76 -4.58
C ILE A 55 -5.88 11.98 -3.67
N THR A 56 -7.01 12.67 -3.81
CA THR A 56 -7.35 13.80 -2.93
C THR A 56 -7.50 13.38 -1.46
N GLU A 57 -8.07 12.20 -1.20
CA GLU A 57 -8.14 11.65 0.17
C GLU A 57 -6.75 11.41 0.77
N ILE A 58 -5.81 10.86 -0.02
CA ILE A 58 -4.42 10.64 0.42
C ILE A 58 -3.73 11.98 0.70
N GLU A 59 -3.81 12.94 -0.21
CA GLU A 59 -3.21 14.27 -0.03
C GLU A 59 -3.80 15.01 1.18
N SER A 60 -5.11 14.86 1.43
CA SER A 60 -5.78 15.39 2.62
C SER A 60 -5.27 14.76 3.91
N VAL A 61 -5.02 13.45 3.91
CA VAL A 61 -4.48 12.75 5.07
C VAL A 61 -3.02 13.17 5.34
N CYS A 62 -2.23 13.35 4.30
CA CYS A 62 -0.85 13.81 4.40
C CYS A 62 -0.72 15.32 4.63
N ASN A 63 -1.82 16.06 4.51
CA ASN A 63 -1.85 17.53 4.54
C ASN A 63 -0.80 18.15 3.60
N ALA A 64 -0.61 17.54 2.42
CA ALA A 64 0.41 17.92 1.45
C ALA A 64 -0.02 17.51 0.05
N ALA A 65 0.27 18.35 -0.94
CA ALA A 65 0.25 17.93 -2.33
C ALA A 65 1.37 16.90 -2.54
N LEU A 66 1.00 15.73 -3.04
CA LEU A 66 1.92 14.63 -3.35
C LEU A 66 2.09 14.47 -4.85
N PHE A 67 1.14 15.01 -5.61
CA PHE A 67 1.09 14.86 -7.05
C PHE A 67 0.89 16.20 -7.75
N THR A 68 1.49 16.35 -8.92
CA THR A 68 1.30 17.47 -9.82
C THR A 68 0.57 17.02 -11.08
N ARG A 69 -0.32 17.87 -11.61
CA ARG A 69 -1.01 17.61 -12.87
C ARG A 69 -0.18 18.17 -14.02
N GLY A 70 0.21 17.31 -14.95
CA GLY A 70 0.95 17.65 -16.17
C GLY A 70 0.14 17.36 -17.42
N ARG A 71 0.70 17.71 -18.59
CA ARG A 71 0.07 17.46 -19.92
C ARG A 71 -0.19 15.98 -20.20
N THR A 72 0.63 15.10 -19.64
CA THR A 72 0.57 13.65 -19.85
C THR A 72 -0.16 12.91 -18.73
N GLY A 73 -0.65 13.61 -17.71
CA GLY A 73 -1.36 12.99 -16.59
C GLY A 73 -0.93 13.53 -15.24
N ILE A 74 -0.58 12.63 -14.33
CA ILE A 74 -0.22 12.95 -12.95
C ILE A 74 1.21 12.48 -12.67
N THR A 75 1.97 13.27 -11.92
CA THR A 75 3.35 12.93 -11.56
C THR A 75 3.56 13.16 -10.07
N ALA A 76 4.16 12.19 -9.39
CA ALA A 76 4.53 12.34 -7.98
C ALA A 76 5.61 13.43 -7.84
N ASN A 77 5.51 14.26 -6.82
CA ASN A 77 6.63 15.08 -6.36
C ASN A 77 7.48 14.31 -5.33
N ASP A 78 8.53 14.93 -4.79
CA ASP A 78 9.43 14.28 -3.83
C ASP A 78 8.71 13.64 -2.62
N LYS A 79 7.65 14.29 -2.12
CA LYS A 79 6.83 13.76 -1.02
C LYS A 79 5.98 12.58 -1.46
N GLY A 80 5.44 12.65 -2.68
CA GLY A 80 4.70 11.56 -3.31
C GLY A 80 5.58 10.33 -3.52
N PHE A 81 6.80 10.51 -4.03
CA PHE A 81 7.78 9.42 -4.20
C PHE A 81 8.12 8.74 -2.88
N LEU A 82 8.36 9.53 -1.83
CA LEU A 82 8.62 8.99 -0.48
C LEU A 82 7.46 8.12 0.01
N LEU A 83 6.23 8.61 -0.13
CA LEU A 83 5.05 7.87 0.33
C LEU A 83 4.78 6.62 -0.51
N ILE A 84 4.97 6.71 -1.83
CA ILE A 84 4.85 5.57 -2.74
C ILE A 84 5.81 4.46 -2.35
N GLN A 85 7.10 4.77 -2.18
CA GLN A 85 8.10 3.78 -1.78
C GLN A 85 7.70 3.09 -0.47
N THR A 86 7.31 3.88 0.53
CA THR A 86 6.88 3.37 1.83
C THR A 86 5.64 2.47 1.70
N ALA A 87 4.66 2.85 0.88
CA ALA A 87 3.45 2.07 0.65
C ALA A 87 3.77 0.73 -0.04
N CYS A 88 4.64 0.74 -1.05
CA CYS A 88 5.12 -0.47 -1.71
C CYS A 88 5.79 -1.43 -0.74
N ASP A 89 6.72 -0.94 0.07
CA ASP A 89 7.45 -1.76 1.04
C ASP A 89 6.50 -2.39 2.08
N MET A 90 5.52 -1.62 2.56
CA MET A 90 4.49 -2.12 3.49
C MET A 90 3.63 -3.22 2.87
N VAL A 91 3.15 -3.02 1.64
CA VAL A 91 2.32 -4.01 0.94
C VAL A 91 3.13 -5.28 0.67
N GLN A 92 4.37 -5.16 0.21
CA GLN A 92 5.25 -6.29 -0.05
C GLN A 92 5.57 -7.05 1.25
N SER A 93 5.87 -6.35 2.33
CA SER A 93 6.13 -6.97 3.63
C SER A 93 4.92 -7.76 4.12
N LEU A 94 3.71 -7.21 3.99
CA LEU A 94 2.50 -7.92 4.41
C LEU A 94 2.22 -9.13 3.52
N ALA A 95 2.37 -8.99 2.20
CA ALA A 95 2.21 -10.08 1.25
C ALA A 95 3.17 -11.24 1.57
N ARG A 96 4.43 -10.93 1.87
CA ARG A 96 5.44 -11.91 2.27
C ARG A 96 5.03 -12.67 3.53
N SER A 97 4.60 -11.96 4.57
CA SER A 97 4.15 -12.59 5.81
C SER A 97 2.96 -13.53 5.59
N LEU A 98 2.01 -13.15 4.73
CA LEU A 98 0.87 -14.00 4.38
C LEU A 98 1.30 -15.26 3.61
N SER A 99 2.25 -15.12 2.68
CA SER A 99 2.83 -16.28 1.98
C SER A 99 3.59 -17.21 2.92
N GLU A 100 4.33 -16.68 3.89
CA GLU A 100 5.04 -17.47 4.91
C GLU A 100 4.07 -18.24 5.81
N ILE A 101 2.95 -17.63 6.22
CA ILE A 101 1.88 -18.31 6.98
C ILE A 101 1.30 -19.46 6.18
N GLN A 102 0.96 -19.23 4.90
CA GLN A 102 0.43 -20.29 4.03
C GLN A 102 1.43 -21.45 3.88
N ALA A 103 2.71 -21.14 3.71
CA ALA A 103 3.75 -22.16 3.59
C ALA A 103 3.91 -23.00 4.88
N LEU A 104 3.69 -22.42 6.06
CA LEU A 104 3.69 -23.16 7.32
C LEU A 104 2.49 -24.11 7.45
N GLU A 105 1.31 -23.69 6.99
CA GLU A 105 0.10 -24.55 6.97
C GLU A 105 0.24 -25.70 5.94
N ASP A 106 0.77 -25.40 4.76
CA ASP A 106 1.02 -26.39 3.70
C ASP A 106 2.15 -27.36 4.09
N GLY A 107 3.18 -26.86 4.78
CA GLY A 107 4.26 -27.68 5.35
C GLY A 107 3.78 -28.59 6.49
N ALA A 108 2.89 -28.10 7.36
CA ALA A 108 2.29 -28.90 8.43
C ALA A 108 1.36 -30.01 7.89
N SER A 109 0.62 -29.74 6.81
CA SER A 109 -0.19 -30.77 6.14
C SER A 109 0.62 -31.72 5.25
N GLY A 110 1.76 -31.27 4.69
CA GLY A 110 2.70 -32.08 3.92
C GLY A 110 3.58 -33.03 4.75
N LEU A 111 3.98 -32.60 5.95
CA LEU A 111 4.75 -33.43 6.90
C LEU A 111 3.91 -34.54 7.54
N LEU A 112 2.59 -34.37 7.63
CA LEU A 112 1.68 -35.42 8.13
C LEU A 112 1.38 -36.53 7.11
N ARG A 113 1.75 -36.36 5.83
CA ARG A 113 1.53 -37.36 4.77
C ARG A 113 2.77 -38.17 4.40
N MET A 114 3.93 -37.85 4.97
CA MET A 114 5.17 -38.62 4.79
C MET A 114 5.58 -39.29 6.11
N GLY A 115 4.88 -40.35 6.51
CA GLY A 115 5.31 -41.13 7.66
C GLY A 115 4.30 -42.16 8.15
N SER A 116 4.04 -43.21 7.38
CA SER A 116 3.91 -44.58 7.92
C SER A 116 3.77 -45.60 6.79
N PHE A 117 4.87 -46.24 6.46
CA PHE A 117 4.89 -47.68 6.20
C PHE A 117 6.06 -48.21 7.04
N SER A 118 5.74 -48.78 8.20
CA SER A 118 6.62 -49.73 8.91
C SER A 118 6.34 -51.14 8.42
#